data_AF-A0A392NFZ7-F1
#
_entry.id   AF-A0A392NFZ7-F1
#
_cell.length_a   1.000
_cell.length_b   1.000
_cell.length_c   1.000
_cell.angle_alpha   90.00
_cell.angle_beta   90.00
_cell.angle_gamma   90.00
#
_symmetry.space_group_name_H-M   'P 1'
#
loop_
_entity.id
_entity.type
_entity.pdbx_description
1 polymer ?
#
loop_
_entity_poly.entity_id
_entity_poly.type
_entity_poly.pdbx_seq_one_letter_code
_entity_poly.pdbx_strand_id
1 'polypeptide(L)'
;SKNHIPIVAGIVGGAVFILISIIVVYLFKTNKVATVKPWATGLSGQLQKAFVTGVPKLKRSELVAACEDFSNVIGTSPIGQVFKGTLSSGVEIAVASVTTTSLKDWSKTSEVQFRKKIDTLSKMNHKNFVNLIGYCEEDEPFTRMVVFEYAPNGTLFEHLHIKEAEHLDWGTRLRVAIGTAYCLQHMHQLDPPFAHSDLNSSSVQLTDDYAAKISDLSFLSEITSDDTKAAAKKHNEPTLA
;
A
#
# COMPACT_ATOMS: atom_id res chain seq x y z
N SER A 1 66.62 -36.10 10.67
CA SER A 1 65.53 -35.31 11.26
C SER A 1 64.98 -34.29 10.27
N LYS A 2 64.33 -34.71 9.16
CA LYS A 2 63.73 -33.81 8.15
C LYS A 2 62.32 -34.20 7.70
N ASN A 3 61.81 -35.37 8.11
CA ASN A 3 60.52 -35.90 7.64
C ASN A 3 59.31 -35.42 8.46
N HIS A 4 59.53 -34.74 9.59
CA HIS A 4 58.44 -34.21 10.42
C HIS A 4 57.91 -32.86 9.95
N ILE A 5 58.70 -32.09 9.20
CA ILE A 5 58.33 -30.76 8.69
C ILE A 5 57.10 -30.81 7.78
N PRO A 6 57.00 -31.69 6.77
CA PRO A 6 55.80 -31.75 5.92
C PRO A 6 54.57 -32.25 6.68
N ILE A 7 54.74 -33.11 7.68
CA ILE A 7 53.64 -33.64 8.51
C ILE A 7 53.06 -32.52 9.39
N VAL A 8 53.93 -31.75 10.05
CA VAL A 8 53.50 -30.62 10.89
C VAL A 8 52.86 -29.53 10.03
N ALA A 9 53.40 -29.23 8.84
CA ALA A 9 52.79 -28.27 7.92
C ALA A 9 51.39 -28.70 7.45
N GLY A 10 51.19 -30.00 7.17
CA GLY A 10 49.87 -30.54 6.80
C GLY A 10 48.84 -30.43 7.92
N ILE A 11 49.25 -30.71 9.17
CA ILE A 11 48.36 -30.62 10.34
C ILE A 11 47.94 -29.16 10.58
N VAL A 12 48.88 -28.22 10.52
CA VAL A 12 48.60 -26.79 10.72
C VAL A 12 47.70 -26.25 9.60
N GLY A 13 47.97 -26.62 8.34
CA GLY A 13 47.14 -26.20 7.20
C GLY A 13 45.71 -26.72 7.30
N GLY A 14 45.53 -28.00 7.68
CA GLY A 14 44.22 -28.59 7.88
C GLY A 14 43.42 -27.92 9.01
N ALA A 15 44.07 -27.60 10.14
CA ALA A 15 43.42 -26.92 11.26
C ALA A 15 42.95 -25.50 10.87
N VAL A 16 43.76 -24.75 10.11
CA VAL A 16 43.40 -23.41 9.63
C VAL A 16 42.21 -23.47 8.66
N PHE A 17 42.19 -24.44 7.74
CA PHE A 17 41.09 -24.60 6.79
C PHE A 17 39.76 -24.93 7.48
N ILE A 18 39.78 -25.77 8.51
CA ILE A 18 38.60 -26.08 9.33
C ILE A 18 38.11 -24.85 10.07
N LEU A 19 39.01 -24.06 10.67
CA LEU A 19 38.65 -22.81 11.36
C LEU A 19 38.00 -21.80 10.42
N ILE A 20 38.57 -21.58 9.23
CA ILE A 20 37.99 -20.69 8.21
C ILE A 20 36.61 -21.18 7.79
N SER A 21 36.46 -22.48 7.56
CA SER A 21 35.17 -23.07 7.19
C SER A 21 34.11 -22.89 8.27
N ILE A 22 34.48 -23.04 9.55
CA ILE A 22 33.58 -22.78 10.70
C ILE A 22 33.20 -21.31 10.77
N ILE A 23 34.14 -20.39 10.57
CA ILE A 23 33.88 -18.94 10.56
C ILE A 23 32.93 -18.58 9.42
N VAL A 24 33.15 -19.11 8.21
CA VAL A 24 32.30 -18.88 7.05
C VAL A 24 30.87 -19.40 7.30
N VAL A 25 30.74 -20.64 7.80
CA VAL A 25 29.43 -21.21 8.18
C VAL A 25 28.76 -20.40 9.29
N TYR A 26 29.53 -19.90 10.26
CA TYR A 26 29.01 -19.03 11.31
C TYR A 26 28.51 -17.70 10.73
N LEU A 27 29.28 -17.05 9.86
CA LEU A 27 28.89 -15.81 9.18
C LEU A 27 27.62 -16.00 8.33
N PHE A 28 27.50 -17.11 7.59
CA PHE A 28 26.28 -17.45 6.84
C PHE A 28 25.08 -17.75 7.75
N LYS A 29 25.30 -18.34 8.94
CA LYS A 29 24.22 -18.57 9.93
C LYS A 29 23.87 -17.33 10.75
N THR A 30 24.80 -16.39 10.93
CA THR A 30 24.57 -15.11 11.60
C THR A 30 23.98 -14.05 10.68
N ASN A 31 23.90 -14.30 9.37
CA ASN A 31 22.89 -13.71 8.50
C ASN A 31 21.50 -14.24 8.88
N LYS A 32 21.17 -14.18 10.18
CA LYS A 32 19.84 -14.31 10.70
C LYS A 32 19.04 -13.24 10.01
N VAL A 33 18.02 -13.67 9.27
CA VAL A 33 16.89 -12.84 8.84
C VAL A 33 16.61 -11.89 9.99
N ALA A 34 16.82 -10.59 9.76
CA ALA A 34 16.56 -9.57 10.74
C ALA A 34 15.17 -9.83 11.28
N THR A 35 15.08 -10.18 12.57
CA THR A 35 13.80 -10.37 13.24
C THR A 35 13.08 -9.04 13.11
N VAL A 36 12.11 -8.99 12.19
CA VAL A 36 11.27 -7.83 11.93
C VAL A 36 10.68 -7.45 13.28
N LYS A 37 11.08 -6.29 13.80
CA LYS A 37 10.51 -5.76 15.03
C LYS A 37 8.98 -5.65 14.82
N PRO A 38 8.15 -6.03 15.81
CA PRO A 38 6.73 -5.75 15.72
C PRO A 38 6.56 -4.24 15.50
N TRP A 39 5.88 -3.91 14.42
CA TRP A 39 5.68 -2.54 13.98
C TRP A 39 4.93 -1.74 15.05
N ALA A 40 5.49 -0.61 15.47
CA ALA A 40 4.73 0.41 16.19
C ALA A 40 3.86 1.10 15.13
N THR A 41 2.60 0.67 15.03
CA THR A 41 1.64 1.34 14.15
C THR A 41 1.61 2.80 14.56
N GLY A 42 1.97 3.71 13.64
CA GLY A 42 1.76 5.15 13.81
C GLY A 42 0.30 5.50 14.09
N LEU A 43 -0.62 4.55 14.00
CA LEU A 43 -1.93 4.58 14.64
C LEU A 43 -1.76 4.92 16.13
N SER A 44 -1.93 6.19 16.47
CA SER A 44 -2.14 6.59 17.86
C SER A 44 -3.27 5.71 18.45
N GLY A 45 -3.25 5.43 19.75
CA GLY A 45 -4.24 4.56 20.40
C GLY A 45 -5.70 4.96 20.14
N GLN A 46 -5.94 6.18 19.64
CA GLN A 46 -7.23 6.69 19.20
C GLN A 46 -7.73 6.02 17.90
N LEU A 47 -6.87 5.79 16.91
CA LEU A 47 -7.24 5.08 15.67
C LEU A 47 -7.39 3.57 15.90
N GLN A 48 -6.59 2.99 16.79
CA GLN A 48 -6.75 1.59 17.19
C GLN A 48 -8.11 1.33 17.88
N LYS A 49 -8.63 2.33 18.60
CA LYS A 49 -9.98 2.31 19.20
C LYS A 49 -11.09 2.54 18.17
N ALA A 50 -10.83 3.31 17.10
CA ALA A 50 -11.77 3.53 16.01
C ALA A 50 -12.09 2.25 15.22
N PHE A 51 -11.13 1.31 15.09
CA PHE A 51 -11.38 -0.01 14.48
C PHE A 51 -12.48 -0.82 15.20
N VAL A 52 -12.82 -0.51 16.46
CA VAL A 52 -13.89 -1.18 17.22
C VAL A 52 -15.28 -0.59 16.87
N THR A 53 -15.35 0.58 16.23
CA THR A 53 -16.60 1.32 15.94
C THR A 53 -16.84 1.60 14.44
N GLY A 54 -16.02 1.03 13.55
CA GLY A 54 -16.05 1.32 12.12
C GLY A 54 -15.10 2.45 11.71
N VAL A 55 -14.90 2.62 10.41
CA VAL A 55 -13.96 3.62 9.87
C VAL A 55 -14.48 5.04 10.12
N PRO A 56 -13.66 5.95 10.68
CA PRO A 56 -14.11 7.29 11.04
C PRO A 56 -14.45 8.17 9.83
N LYS A 57 -15.52 8.95 9.97
CA LYS A 57 -15.84 10.08 9.08
C LYS A 57 -15.05 11.31 9.54
N LEU A 58 -14.11 11.73 8.72
CA LEU A 58 -13.27 12.91 8.93
C LEU A 58 -13.95 14.15 8.34
N LYS A 59 -13.66 15.32 8.93
CA LYS A 59 -14.16 16.60 8.41
C LYS A 59 -13.26 17.08 7.28
N ARG A 60 -13.82 17.77 6.28
CA ARG A 60 -13.03 18.38 5.20
C ARG A 60 -12.00 19.35 5.76
N SER A 61 -12.34 20.17 6.75
CA SER A 61 -11.41 21.12 7.35
C SER A 61 -10.17 20.45 7.97
N GLU A 62 -10.33 19.25 8.51
CA GLU A 62 -9.22 18.45 9.02
C GLU A 62 -8.31 17.97 7.88
N LEU A 63 -8.89 17.51 6.78
CA LEU A 63 -8.12 17.07 5.60
C LEU A 63 -7.48 18.24 4.85
N VAL A 64 -8.11 19.41 4.82
CA VAL A 64 -7.52 20.65 4.29
C VAL A 64 -6.25 21.00 5.07
N ALA A 65 -6.33 20.99 6.40
CA ALA A 65 -5.15 21.24 7.23
C ALA A 65 -4.08 20.15 7.08
N ALA A 66 -4.48 18.88 7.03
CA ALA A 66 -3.56 17.76 6.90
C ALA A 66 -2.83 17.72 5.56
N CYS A 67 -3.50 18.12 4.47
CA CYS A 67 -2.97 18.07 3.10
C CYS A 67 -2.46 19.43 2.61
N GLU A 68 -2.27 20.42 3.49
CA GLU A 68 -1.79 21.76 3.15
C GLU A 68 -2.58 22.36 1.97
N ASP A 69 -3.90 22.47 2.14
CA ASP A 69 -4.85 22.92 1.11
C ASP A 69 -4.85 22.06 -0.17
N PHE A 70 -4.56 20.77 -0.03
CA PHE A 70 -4.48 19.80 -1.14
C PHE A 70 -3.39 20.17 -2.17
N SER A 71 -2.29 20.77 -1.72
CA SER A 71 -1.20 21.23 -2.60
C SER A 71 -0.26 20.11 -3.05
N ASN A 72 -0.10 19.05 -2.26
CA ASN A 72 0.84 17.96 -2.52
C ASN A 72 0.17 16.78 -3.26
N VAL A 73 0.10 16.86 -4.58
CA VAL A 73 -0.45 15.80 -5.44
C VAL A 73 0.59 14.68 -5.64
N ILE A 74 0.26 13.47 -5.22
CA ILE A 74 1.10 12.26 -5.39
C ILE A 74 0.57 11.29 -6.44
N GLY A 75 -0.67 11.49 -6.92
CA GLY A 75 -1.25 10.68 -7.96
C GLY A 75 -2.38 11.41 -8.68
N THR A 76 -2.53 11.18 -9.98
CA THR A 76 -3.61 11.76 -10.77
C THR A 76 -4.24 10.70 -11.66
N SER A 77 -5.56 10.74 -11.77
CA SER A 77 -6.37 9.95 -12.69
C SER A 77 -7.45 10.86 -13.30
N PRO A 78 -8.10 10.47 -14.41
CA PRO A 78 -9.13 11.29 -15.06
C PRO A 78 -10.35 11.66 -14.17
N ILE A 79 -10.47 11.01 -13.03
CA ILE A 79 -11.65 10.90 -12.17
C ILE A 79 -11.33 11.28 -10.71
N GLY A 80 -10.05 11.50 -10.40
CA GLY A 80 -9.61 11.69 -9.04
C GLY A 80 -8.13 12.03 -8.92
N GLN A 81 -7.80 12.68 -7.82
CA GLN A 81 -6.43 12.98 -7.43
C GLN A 81 -6.12 12.35 -6.08
N VAL A 82 -4.87 12.01 -5.87
CA VAL A 82 -4.37 11.51 -4.60
C VAL A 82 -3.40 12.55 -4.03
N PHE A 83 -3.67 12.99 -2.81
CA PHE A 83 -2.88 13.99 -2.11
C PHE A 83 -2.14 13.35 -0.95
N LYS A 84 -0.91 13.79 -0.70
CA LYS A 84 -0.20 13.47 0.55
C LYS A 84 -0.64 14.45 1.63
N GLY A 85 -0.80 13.94 2.86
CA GLY A 85 -1.02 14.76 4.03
C GLY A 85 -0.46 14.14 5.31
N THR A 86 -0.54 14.88 6.40
CA THR A 86 -0.20 14.43 7.75
C THR A 86 -1.29 14.85 8.72
N LEU A 87 -1.95 13.90 9.37
CA LEU A 87 -2.96 14.19 10.39
C LEU A 87 -2.31 14.88 11.60
N SER A 88 -3.12 15.58 12.41
CA SER A 88 -2.66 16.22 13.66
C SER A 88 -2.01 15.25 14.66
N SER A 89 -2.30 13.95 14.53
CA SER A 89 -1.66 12.87 15.29
C SER A 89 -0.23 12.52 14.83
N GLY A 90 0.25 13.11 13.72
CA GLY A 90 1.52 12.78 13.08
C GLY A 90 1.46 11.60 12.11
N VAL A 91 0.26 11.07 11.82
CA VAL A 91 0.09 9.96 10.87
C VAL A 91 0.13 10.50 9.45
N GLU A 92 1.07 10.03 8.64
CA GLU A 92 1.10 10.32 7.20
C GLU A 92 -0.03 9.57 6.48
N ILE A 93 -0.72 10.28 5.59
CA ILE A 93 -1.92 9.80 4.88
C ILE A 93 -1.85 10.06 3.38
N ALA A 94 -2.52 9.20 2.62
CA ALA A 94 -2.83 9.41 1.22
C ALA A 94 -4.35 9.64 1.08
N VAL A 95 -4.74 10.80 0.56
CA VAL A 95 -6.15 11.19 0.40
C VAL A 95 -6.54 11.10 -1.06
N ALA A 96 -7.31 10.08 -1.41
CA ALA A 96 -7.89 9.93 -2.74
C ALA A 96 -9.21 10.70 -2.81
N SER A 97 -9.26 11.75 -3.63
CA SER A 97 -10.43 12.60 -3.86
C SER A 97 -11.00 12.35 -5.25
N VAL A 98 -12.34 12.31 -5.35
CA VAL A 98 -13.02 12.39 -6.65
C VAL A 98 -12.93 13.82 -7.20
N THR A 99 -12.79 13.99 -8.52
CA THR A 99 -12.70 15.30 -9.19
C THR A 99 -14.04 16.02 -9.33
N THR A 100 -15.17 15.32 -9.23
CA THR A 100 -16.50 15.94 -9.27
C THR A 100 -16.62 17.04 -8.21
N THR A 101 -17.01 18.24 -8.61
CA THR A 101 -17.03 19.45 -7.75
C THR A 101 -18.44 19.88 -7.34
N SER A 102 -19.47 19.17 -7.79
CA SER A 102 -20.87 19.55 -7.60
C SER A 102 -21.74 18.34 -7.32
N LEU A 103 -22.64 18.48 -6.35
CA LEU A 103 -23.64 17.46 -6.01
C LEU A 103 -24.56 17.13 -7.19
N LYS A 104 -24.78 18.08 -8.11
CA LYS A 104 -25.64 17.87 -9.30
C LYS A 104 -25.05 16.87 -10.29
N ASP A 105 -23.72 16.82 -10.36
CA ASP A 105 -22.97 15.95 -11.27
C ASP A 105 -22.62 14.61 -10.60
N TRP A 106 -23.03 14.42 -9.34
CA TRP A 106 -22.83 13.20 -8.58
C TRP A 106 -24.07 12.33 -8.61
N SER A 107 -24.00 11.22 -9.34
CA SER A 107 -25.14 10.32 -9.51
C SER A 107 -25.43 9.52 -8.22
N LYS A 108 -26.68 9.08 -8.04
CA LYS A 108 -27.05 8.15 -6.95
C LYS A 108 -26.26 6.84 -7.04
N THR A 109 -25.93 6.40 -8.25
CA THR A 109 -25.13 5.19 -8.48
C THR A 109 -23.71 5.39 -7.97
N SER A 110 -23.07 6.52 -8.29
CA SER A 110 -21.74 6.87 -7.79
C SER A 110 -21.71 6.97 -6.27
N GLU A 111 -22.74 7.55 -5.64
CA GLU A 111 -22.86 7.57 -4.18
C GLU A 111 -22.93 6.16 -3.57
N VAL A 112 -23.72 5.26 -4.16
CA VAL A 112 -23.82 3.86 -3.71
C VAL A 112 -22.49 3.13 -3.88
N GLN A 113 -21.81 3.32 -5.00
CA GLN A 113 -20.50 2.70 -5.27
C GLN A 113 -19.42 3.22 -4.32
N PHE A 114 -19.39 4.53 -4.06
CA PHE A 114 -18.48 5.14 -3.08
C PHE A 114 -18.65 4.52 -1.69
N ARG A 115 -19.89 4.49 -1.18
CA ARG A 115 -20.20 3.89 0.13
C ARG A 115 -19.91 2.39 0.18
N LYS A 116 -20.25 1.65 -0.88
CA LYS A 116 -19.94 0.22 -1.00
C LYS A 116 -18.43 -0.02 -0.94
N LYS A 117 -17.63 0.80 -1.60
CA LYS A 117 -16.17 0.65 -1.55
C LYS A 117 -15.62 0.92 -0.15
N ILE A 118 -16.10 1.95 0.53
CA ILE A 118 -15.72 2.22 1.94
C ILE A 118 -16.06 1.02 2.81
N ASP A 119 -17.27 0.44 2.68
CA ASP A 119 -17.66 -0.75 3.44
C ASP A 119 -16.74 -1.94 3.15
N THR A 120 -16.44 -2.22 1.88
CA THR A 120 -15.52 -3.32 1.51
C THR A 120 -14.10 -3.08 2.04
N LEU A 121 -13.55 -1.87 1.88
CA LEU A 121 -12.21 -1.53 2.35
C LEU A 121 -12.12 -1.50 3.88
N SER A 122 -13.21 -1.18 4.59
CA SER A 122 -13.24 -1.18 6.05
C SER A 122 -13.03 -2.56 6.67
N LYS A 123 -13.36 -3.62 5.93
CA LYS A 123 -13.17 -5.02 6.33
C LYS A 123 -11.74 -5.51 6.08
N MET A 124 -10.96 -4.75 5.31
CA MET A 124 -9.60 -5.08 4.94
C MET A 124 -8.62 -4.40 5.90
N ASN A 125 -8.09 -5.16 6.86
CA ASN A 125 -7.04 -4.71 7.77
C ASN A 125 -5.86 -5.70 7.78
N HIS A 126 -4.78 -5.35 7.08
CA HIS A 126 -3.59 -6.19 7.01
C HIS A 126 -2.31 -5.36 6.86
N LYS A 127 -1.22 -5.80 7.50
CA LYS A 127 0.06 -5.09 7.51
C LYS A 127 0.65 -4.84 6.12
N ASN A 128 0.37 -5.74 5.16
CA ASN A 128 0.82 -5.66 3.77
C ASN A 128 -0.26 -5.15 2.81
N PHE A 129 -1.31 -4.52 3.33
CA PHE A 129 -2.28 -3.74 2.57
C PHE A 129 -2.12 -2.26 2.93
N VAL A 130 -2.46 -1.37 2.00
CA VAL A 130 -2.65 0.06 2.27
C VAL A 130 -4.01 0.24 2.94
N ASN A 131 -4.03 0.27 4.27
CA ASN A 131 -5.29 0.21 5.01
C ASN A 131 -6.06 1.52 4.94
N LEU A 132 -7.39 1.39 4.99
CA LEU A 132 -8.31 2.50 5.11
C LEU A 132 -8.20 3.11 6.52
N ILE A 133 -7.94 4.42 6.58
CA ILE A 133 -7.88 5.21 7.82
C ILE A 133 -9.21 5.91 8.07
N GLY A 134 -9.84 6.43 7.03
CA GLY A 134 -10.99 7.31 7.16
C GLY A 134 -11.65 7.62 5.82
N TYR A 135 -12.76 8.34 5.86
CA TYR A 135 -13.38 8.94 4.67
C TYR A 135 -13.93 10.32 5.00
N CYS A 136 -14.13 11.15 3.97
CA CYS A 136 -14.82 12.43 4.08
C CYS A 136 -15.91 12.52 3.02
N GLU A 137 -17.11 12.87 3.48
CA GLU A 137 -18.27 13.16 2.64
C GLU A 137 -18.90 14.48 3.13
N GLU A 138 -18.87 15.50 2.28
CA GLU A 138 -19.51 16.80 2.53
C GLU A 138 -20.15 17.27 1.22
N ASP A 139 -21.28 17.94 1.29
CA ASP A 139 -21.99 18.43 0.09
C ASP A 139 -21.65 19.88 -0.24
N GLU A 140 -21.17 20.65 0.73
CA GLU A 140 -20.81 22.07 0.58
C GLU A 140 -19.50 22.42 1.33
N PRO A 141 -18.37 22.61 0.61
CA PRO A 141 -18.19 22.32 -0.80
C PRO A 141 -18.26 20.80 -1.06
N PHE A 142 -18.73 20.42 -2.25
CA PHE A 142 -18.91 19.00 -2.57
C PHE A 142 -17.58 18.24 -2.49
N THR A 143 -17.58 17.17 -1.70
CA THR A 143 -16.39 16.42 -1.31
C THR A 143 -16.73 14.95 -1.16
N ARG A 144 -15.99 14.10 -1.85
CA ARG A 144 -15.96 12.65 -1.63
C ARG A 144 -14.51 12.21 -1.64
N MET A 145 -13.99 11.85 -0.46
CA MET A 145 -12.59 11.48 -0.25
C MET A 145 -12.48 10.20 0.56
N VAL A 146 -11.48 9.39 0.24
CA VAL A 146 -11.10 8.19 0.97
C VAL A 146 -9.65 8.36 1.45
N VAL A 147 -9.39 8.07 2.72
CA VAL A 147 -8.13 8.37 3.39
C VAL A 147 -7.44 7.07 3.76
N PHE A 148 -6.21 6.90 3.27
CA PHE A 148 -5.42 5.70 3.42
C PHE A 148 -4.12 5.96 4.16
N GLU A 149 -3.50 4.88 4.65
CA GLU A 149 -2.08 4.92 5.03
C GLU A 149 -1.21 5.38 3.86
N TYR A 150 -0.18 6.18 4.14
CA TYR A 150 0.83 6.56 3.16
C TYR A 150 2.05 5.64 3.22
N ALA A 151 2.55 5.23 2.05
CA ALA A 151 3.79 4.48 1.90
C ALA A 151 4.83 5.37 1.18
N PRO A 152 5.94 5.74 1.84
CA PRO A 152 6.81 6.82 1.36
C PRO A 152 7.77 6.43 0.23
N ASN A 153 8.09 5.15 0.06
CA ASN A 153 9.09 4.69 -0.90
C ASN A 153 8.46 4.30 -2.25
N GLY A 154 7.42 5.02 -2.68
CA GLY A 154 6.81 4.84 -3.99
C GLY A 154 6.30 3.42 -4.26
N THR A 155 6.35 3.02 -5.52
CA THR A 155 5.83 1.75 -6.06
C THR A 155 6.95 0.77 -6.38
N LEU A 156 6.65 -0.52 -6.30
CA LEU A 156 7.55 -1.58 -6.73
C LEU A 156 7.91 -1.44 -8.22
N PHE A 157 7.01 -0.92 -9.06
CA PHE A 157 7.30 -0.64 -10.47
C PHE A 157 8.48 0.32 -10.63
N GLU A 158 8.47 1.45 -9.91
CA GLU A 158 9.53 2.45 -9.98
C GLU A 158 10.88 1.83 -9.63
N HIS A 159 10.94 1.09 -8.53
CA HIS A 159 12.14 0.41 -8.05
C HIS A 159 12.65 -0.74 -8.94
N LEU A 160 11.81 -1.30 -9.82
CA LEU A 160 12.18 -2.37 -10.75
C LEU A 160 12.55 -1.86 -12.15
N HIS A 161 12.04 -0.70 -12.56
CA HIS A 161 12.08 -0.28 -13.95
C HIS A 161 12.68 1.12 -14.18
N ILE A 162 12.65 2.01 -13.20
CA ILE A 162 13.22 3.36 -13.31
C ILE A 162 14.69 3.32 -12.89
N LYS A 163 15.58 3.77 -13.76
CA LYS A 163 17.04 3.65 -13.56
C LYS A 163 17.54 4.54 -12.41
N GLU A 164 16.87 5.66 -12.21
CA GLU A 164 17.19 6.67 -11.22
C GLU A 164 16.70 6.29 -9.81
N ALA A 165 15.82 5.29 -9.70
CA ALA A 165 15.32 4.80 -8.42
C ALA A 165 16.35 3.92 -7.70
N GLU A 166 16.30 3.91 -6.36
CA GLU A 166 17.13 3.02 -5.56
C GLU A 166 16.78 1.55 -5.87
N HIS A 167 17.77 0.75 -6.25
CA HIS A 167 17.52 -0.63 -6.63
C HIS A 167 17.38 -1.52 -5.39
N LEU A 168 16.37 -2.38 -5.39
CA LEU A 168 16.15 -3.33 -4.30
C LEU A 168 17.16 -4.47 -4.35
N ASP A 169 17.79 -4.76 -3.21
CA ASP A 169 18.64 -5.94 -3.03
C ASP A 169 17.80 -7.24 -2.98
N TRP A 170 18.48 -8.39 -2.98
CA TRP A 170 17.80 -9.68 -3.01
C TRP A 170 16.92 -9.93 -1.77
N GLY A 171 17.41 -9.54 -0.59
CA GLY A 171 16.67 -9.72 0.66
C GLY A 171 15.37 -8.92 0.67
N THR A 172 15.43 -7.68 0.19
CA THR A 172 14.28 -6.78 0.08
C THR A 172 13.27 -7.29 -0.94
N ARG A 173 13.72 -7.76 -2.11
CA ARG A 173 12.82 -8.39 -3.11
C ARG A 173 12.06 -9.58 -2.55
N LEU A 174 12.75 -10.45 -1.81
CA LEU A 174 12.12 -11.60 -1.16
C LEU A 174 11.12 -11.17 -0.09
N ARG A 175 11.46 -10.15 0.70
CA ARG A 175 10.56 -9.53 1.69
C ARG A 175 9.28 -9.00 1.04
N VAL A 176 9.41 -8.28 -0.07
CA VAL A 176 8.28 -7.75 -0.85
C VAL A 176 7.41 -8.91 -1.36
N ALA A 177 7.99 -9.92 -2.00
CA ALA A 177 7.26 -11.06 -2.54
C ALA A 177 6.46 -11.82 -1.46
N ILE A 178 7.08 -12.08 -0.30
CA ILE A 178 6.42 -12.74 0.83
C ILE A 178 5.30 -11.86 1.41
N GLY A 179 5.54 -10.56 1.57
CA GLY A 179 4.53 -9.61 2.07
C GLY A 179 3.29 -9.56 1.17
N THR A 180 3.51 -9.48 -0.15
CA THR A 180 2.43 -9.55 -1.16
C THR A 180 1.66 -10.86 -1.05
N ALA A 181 2.36 -12.00 -0.97
CA ALA A 181 1.72 -13.32 -0.86
C ALA A 181 0.84 -13.45 0.40
N TYR A 182 1.31 -12.96 1.56
CA TYR A 182 0.51 -12.96 2.79
C TYR A 182 -0.71 -12.07 2.68
N CYS A 183 -0.58 -10.90 2.04
CA CYS A 183 -1.72 -10.02 1.83
C CYS A 183 -2.79 -10.68 0.97
N LEU A 184 -2.39 -11.31 -0.14
CA LEU A 184 -3.32 -12.00 -1.05
C LEU A 184 -3.98 -13.20 -0.37
N GLN A 185 -3.22 -13.96 0.42
CA GLN A 185 -3.78 -15.05 1.22
C GLN A 185 -4.88 -14.53 2.16
N HIS A 186 -4.61 -13.43 2.87
CA HIS A 186 -5.58 -12.82 3.76
C HIS A 186 -6.82 -12.32 3.01
N MET A 187 -6.64 -11.63 1.88
CA MET A 187 -7.74 -11.16 1.02
C MET A 187 -8.69 -12.30 0.62
N HIS A 188 -8.12 -13.46 0.25
CA HIS A 188 -8.90 -14.64 -0.14
C HIS A 188 -9.59 -15.34 1.04
N GLN A 189 -9.16 -15.10 2.28
CA GLN A 189 -9.75 -15.66 3.50
C GLN A 189 -10.91 -14.82 4.05
N LEU A 190 -11.08 -13.59 3.56
CA LEU A 190 -12.23 -12.75 3.92
C LEU A 190 -13.54 -13.35 3.39
N ASP A 191 -14.66 -13.03 4.04
CA ASP A 191 -16.00 -13.42 3.61
C ASP A 191 -16.90 -12.18 3.44
N PRO A 192 -17.26 -11.81 2.19
CA PRO A 192 -16.81 -12.42 0.95
C PRO A 192 -15.32 -12.14 0.65
N PRO A 193 -14.65 -12.97 -0.18
CA PRO A 193 -13.27 -12.74 -0.56
C PRO A 193 -13.05 -11.36 -1.19
N PHE A 194 -11.95 -10.69 -0.81
CA PHE A 194 -11.56 -9.42 -1.41
C PHE A 194 -10.81 -9.68 -2.73
N ALA A 195 -11.40 -9.30 -3.85
CA ALA A 195 -10.77 -9.44 -5.17
C ALA A 195 -10.10 -8.13 -5.59
N HIS A 196 -8.77 -8.13 -5.69
CA HIS A 196 -8.03 -7.00 -6.24
C HIS A 196 -8.08 -7.03 -7.78
N SER A 197 -8.80 -6.10 -8.41
CA SER A 197 -9.08 -6.12 -9.85
C SER A 197 -7.87 -5.77 -10.73
N ASP A 198 -6.86 -5.10 -10.17
CA ASP A 198 -5.68 -4.62 -10.93
C ASP A 198 -4.36 -4.84 -10.18
N LEU A 199 -4.03 -6.10 -9.88
CA LEU A 199 -2.77 -6.44 -9.21
C LEU A 199 -1.59 -6.44 -10.19
N ASN A 200 -0.66 -5.50 -10.02
CA ASN A 200 0.55 -5.35 -10.81
C ASN A 200 1.65 -4.68 -9.94
N SER A 201 2.86 -4.45 -10.46
CA SER A 201 3.94 -3.84 -9.67
C SER A 201 3.69 -2.37 -9.30
N SER A 202 2.81 -1.66 -10.03
CA SER A 202 2.42 -0.28 -9.70
C SER A 202 1.38 -0.21 -8.58
N SER A 203 0.61 -1.29 -8.35
CA SER A 203 -0.32 -1.39 -7.23
C SER A 203 0.30 -1.97 -5.94
N VAL A 204 1.62 -2.17 -5.92
CA VAL A 204 2.38 -2.51 -4.72
C VAL A 204 3.24 -1.32 -4.32
N GLN A 205 2.90 -0.66 -3.21
CA GLN A 205 3.67 0.42 -2.63
C GLN A 205 4.68 -0.11 -1.60
N LEU A 206 5.72 0.68 -1.33
CA LEU A 206 6.79 0.32 -0.40
C LEU A 206 6.79 1.25 0.82
N THR A 207 6.77 0.66 2.02
CA THR A 207 6.95 1.38 3.29
C THR A 207 8.36 1.95 3.39
N ASP A 208 8.58 2.79 4.41
CA ASP A 208 9.89 3.34 4.82
C ASP A 208 10.99 2.27 4.95
N ASP A 209 10.63 1.07 5.40
CA ASP A 209 11.52 -0.08 5.52
C ASP A 209 11.41 -1.10 4.36
N TYR A 210 10.86 -0.65 3.23
CA TYR A 210 10.71 -1.41 1.98
C TYR A 210 9.87 -2.70 2.11
N ALA A 211 8.91 -2.73 3.03
CA ALA A 211 7.89 -3.77 3.06
C ALA A 211 6.78 -3.48 2.03
N ALA A 212 6.22 -4.54 1.45
CA ALA A 212 5.13 -4.42 0.49
C ALA A 212 3.82 -3.99 1.17
N LYS A 213 3.12 -3.03 0.56
CA LYS A 213 1.72 -2.71 0.81
C LYS A 213 0.94 -2.69 -0.51
N ILE A 214 0.02 -3.63 -0.68
CA ILE A 214 -0.88 -3.66 -1.84
C ILE A 214 -1.90 -2.51 -1.69
N SER A 215 -2.07 -1.71 -2.74
CA SER A 215 -2.99 -0.57 -2.79
C SER A 215 -4.08 -0.78 -3.84
N ASP A 216 -5.34 -0.62 -3.45
CA ASP A 216 -6.48 -0.63 -4.37
C ASP A 216 -6.98 0.81 -4.59
N LEU A 217 -6.37 1.50 -5.56
CA LEU A 217 -6.81 2.83 -6.03
C LEU A 217 -7.70 2.74 -7.28
N SER A 218 -7.90 1.53 -7.84
CA SER A 218 -8.75 1.32 -9.02
C SER A 218 -10.21 1.67 -8.74
N PHE A 219 -10.62 1.74 -7.46
CA PHE A 219 -11.95 2.17 -7.05
C PHE A 219 -12.38 3.53 -7.62
N LEU A 220 -11.44 4.46 -7.82
CA LEU A 220 -11.75 5.75 -8.42
C LEU A 220 -12.41 5.52 -9.79
N SER A 221 -11.93 4.54 -10.56
CA SER A 221 -12.43 4.18 -11.90
C SER A 221 -13.74 3.42 -11.90
N GLU A 222 -14.02 2.70 -10.82
CA GLU A 222 -15.26 1.94 -10.66
C GLU A 222 -16.47 2.86 -10.41
N ILE A 223 -16.27 3.97 -9.69
CA ILE A 223 -17.30 4.98 -9.33
C ILE A 223 -18.01 5.62 -10.54
N THR A 224 -17.36 5.66 -11.71
CA THR A 224 -17.87 6.31 -12.93
C THR A 224 -18.18 5.32 -14.06
N SER A 225 -17.84 4.04 -13.90
CA SER A 225 -17.89 3.04 -14.97
C SER A 225 -19.31 2.79 -15.50
N ASP A 226 -20.35 3.10 -14.71
CA ASP A 226 -21.74 3.01 -15.14
C ASP A 226 -22.29 4.30 -15.73
N ASP A 227 -21.72 5.47 -15.44
CA ASP A 227 -22.12 6.73 -16.10
C ASP A 227 -21.70 6.73 -17.56
N THR A 228 -20.53 6.15 -17.88
CA THR A 228 -20.09 5.94 -19.27
C THR A 228 -20.97 4.93 -20.01
N LYS A 229 -21.43 3.87 -19.34
CA LYS A 229 -22.36 2.89 -19.93
C LYS A 229 -23.78 3.45 -20.08
N ALA A 230 -24.25 4.26 -19.14
CA ALA A 230 -25.54 4.94 -19.21
C ALA A 230 -25.57 6.04 -20.29
N ALA A 231 -24.48 6.79 -20.45
CA ALA A 231 -24.29 7.75 -21.54
C ALA A 231 -24.22 7.06 -22.91
N ALA A 232 -23.48 5.95 -23.02
CA ALA A 232 -23.43 5.14 -24.24
C ALA A 232 -24.79 4.52 -24.60
N LYS A 233 -25.62 4.19 -23.60
CA LYS A 233 -26.97 3.65 -23.82
C LYS A 233 -27.97 4.74 -24.27
N LYS A 234 -27.86 5.97 -23.77
CA LYS A 234 -28.67 7.12 -24.22
C LYS A 234 -28.36 7.59 -25.64
N HIS A 235 -27.13 7.40 -26.11
CA HIS A 235 -26.74 7.80 -27.47
C HIS A 235 -27.17 6.78 -28.55
N ASN A 236 -27.52 5.55 -28.15
CA ASN A 236 -27.90 4.46 -29.04
C ASN A 236 -29.41 4.14 -29.05
N GLU A 237 -30.27 4.95 -28.42
CA GLU A 237 -31.72 4.87 -28.65
C GLU A 237 -32.07 5.64 -29.93
N PRO A 238 -32.54 4.96 -31.01
CA PRO A 238 -33.08 5.68 -32.15
C PRO A 238 -34.35 6.40 -31.70
N THR A 239 -34.38 7.72 -31.86
CA THR A 239 -35.60 8.53 -31.79
C THR A 239 -36.60 7.97 -32.80
N LEU A 240 -37.55 7.16 -32.34
CA LEU A 240 -38.68 6.71 -33.14
C LEU A 240 -39.71 7.85 -33.13
N ALA A 241 -39.70 8.63 -34.21
CA ALA A 241 -40.84 9.41 -34.68
C ALA A 241 -41.39 8.73 -35.93
#